data_AF-A0A7R9QP02-F1
#
_entry.id   AF-A0A7R9QP02-F1
#
_cell.length_a   1.000
_cell.length_b   1.000
_cell.length_c   1.000
_cell.angle_alpha   90.00
_cell.angle_beta   90.00
_cell.angle_gamma   90.00
#
_symmetry.space_group_name_H-M   'P 1'
#
loop_
_entity.id
_entity.type
_entity.pdbx_description
1 polymer ?
#
loop_
_entity_poly.entity_id
_entity_poly.type
_entity_poly.pdbx_seq_one_letter_code
_entity_poly.pdbx_strand_id
1 'polypeptide(L)'
;RIDELTGDEIHDIIVKAAQTSGGSNCDNNKYKRLLDEDQLNRVRLEGRAFSEFTETAPTFAPTYKFFVNTDDYDYKSRKPAFTDRILYRFTANAYENTTLDLQQLNYTSHPQYKQSDHKPVSALFHLKTRQLVLQSIRKK
;
A
#
# COMPACT_ATOMS: atom_id res chain seq x y z
N ARG A 1 -18.29 -1.46 4.31
CA ARG A 1 -17.28 -0.60 3.66
C ARG A 1 -16.71 0.35 4.72
N ILE A 2 -15.53 0.94 4.54
CA ILE A 2 -14.97 1.91 5.54
C ILE A 2 -15.97 3.06 5.80
N ASP A 3 -16.71 3.50 4.79
CA ASP A 3 -17.77 4.51 4.92
C ASP A 3 -19.02 4.04 5.69
N GLU A 4 -19.13 2.76 6.03
CA GLU A 4 -20.19 2.21 6.89
C GLU A 4 -19.80 2.16 8.38
N LEU A 5 -18.49 2.18 8.71
CA LEU A 5 -18.01 2.25 10.10
C LEU A 5 -18.22 3.66 10.67
N THR A 6 -18.56 3.78 11.96
CA THR A 6 -18.64 5.10 12.61
C THR A 6 -17.26 5.76 12.75
N GLY A 7 -17.21 7.08 12.94
CA GLY A 7 -15.95 7.80 13.17
C GLY A 7 -15.21 7.28 14.41
N ASP A 8 -15.95 6.98 15.48
CA ASP A 8 -15.42 6.45 16.73
C ASP A 8 -14.85 5.03 16.56
N GLU A 9 -15.52 4.17 15.78
CA GLU A 9 -14.97 2.84 15.48
C GLU A 9 -13.65 2.91 14.72
N ILE A 10 -13.54 3.81 13.75
CA ILE A 10 -12.29 4.00 13.00
C ILE A 10 -11.21 4.55 13.93
N HIS A 11 -11.54 5.55 14.75
CA HIS A 11 -10.62 6.12 15.73
C HIS A 11 -10.08 5.05 16.69
N ASP A 12 -10.95 4.23 17.27
CA ASP A 12 -10.60 3.15 18.18
C ASP A 12 -9.64 2.14 17.53
N ILE A 13 -9.88 1.76 16.27
CA ILE A 13 -9.00 0.82 15.56
C ILE A 13 -7.61 1.44 15.36
N ILE A 14 -7.55 2.71 14.93
CA ILE A 14 -6.27 3.41 14.70
C ILE A 14 -5.49 3.58 16.01
N VAL A 15 -6.14 4.00 17.08
CA VAL A 15 -5.51 4.19 18.39
C VAL A 15 -5.01 2.87 18.97
N LYS A 16 -5.83 1.80 18.92
CA LYS A 16 -5.41 0.47 19.37
C LYS A 16 -4.20 -0.03 18.59
N ALA A 17 -4.20 0.16 17.26
CA ALA A 17 -3.07 -0.20 16.40
C ALA A 17 -1.79 0.59 16.71
N ALA A 18 -1.88 1.83 17.17
CA ALA A 18 -0.72 2.63 17.58
C ALA A 18 -0.12 2.15 18.91
N GLN A 19 -0.95 1.60 19.81
CA GLN A 19 -0.56 1.17 21.16
C GLN A 19 0.00 -0.26 21.23
N THR A 20 -0.32 -1.11 20.25
CA THR A 20 0.29 -2.44 20.12
C THR A 20 1.77 -2.35 19.78
N SER A 21 2.61 -2.24 20.81
CA SER A 21 4.07 -2.34 20.71
C SER A 21 4.51 -3.81 20.71
N GLY A 22 5.19 -4.25 19.64
CA GLY A 22 6.24 -5.27 19.73
C GLY A 22 5.88 -6.69 20.20
N GLY A 23 4.71 -7.23 19.84
CA GLY A 23 4.44 -8.67 19.95
C GLY A 23 4.78 -9.38 18.64
N SER A 24 5.78 -10.26 18.65
CA SER A 24 6.12 -11.19 17.55
C SER A 24 5.00 -12.21 17.32
N ASN A 25 3.84 -11.75 16.85
CA ASN A 25 2.84 -12.63 16.26
C ASN A 25 2.71 -12.22 14.80
N CYS A 26 3.32 -13.04 13.94
CA CYS A 26 3.60 -12.78 12.52
C CYS A 26 2.36 -12.53 11.66
N ASP A 27 1.15 -12.73 12.20
CA ASP A 27 -0.02 -13.05 11.39
C ASP A 27 -1.16 -12.03 11.48
N ASN A 28 -1.05 -10.98 12.28
CA ASN A 28 -2.12 -10.00 12.44
C ASN A 28 -1.69 -8.59 12.07
N ASN A 29 -1.93 -8.21 10.80
CA ASN A 29 -1.91 -6.80 10.39
C ASN A 29 -2.87 -6.01 11.31
N LYS A 30 -2.32 -5.09 12.10
CA LYS A 30 -3.09 -4.29 13.07
C LYS A 30 -4.19 -3.42 12.46
N TYR A 31 -4.12 -3.18 11.15
CA TYR A 31 -5.15 -2.47 10.38
C TYR A 31 -6.08 -3.41 9.60
N LYS A 32 -5.99 -4.73 9.81
CA LYS A 32 -6.78 -5.73 9.08
C LYS A 32 -8.27 -5.39 9.04
N ARG A 33 -8.87 -5.02 10.19
CA ARG A 33 -10.29 -4.66 10.25
C ARG A 33 -10.66 -3.49 9.33
N LEU A 34 -9.80 -2.48 9.20
CA LEU A 34 -10.02 -1.38 8.26
C LEU A 34 -9.81 -1.84 6.81
N LEU A 35 -8.78 -2.66 6.56
CA LEU A 35 -8.47 -3.18 5.22
C LEU A 35 -9.50 -4.19 4.70
N ASP A 36 -10.19 -4.92 5.57
CA ASP A 36 -11.31 -5.80 5.21
C ASP A 36 -12.50 -4.97 4.68
N GLU A 37 -12.68 -3.76 5.20
CA GLU A 37 -13.72 -2.83 4.80
C GLU A 37 -13.30 -1.85 3.69
N ASP A 38 -12.03 -1.87 3.31
CA ASP A 38 -11.44 -1.00 2.30
C ASP A 38 -12.07 -1.26 0.92
N GLN A 39 -12.57 -0.19 0.31
CA GLN A 39 -13.33 -0.28 -0.94
C GLN A 39 -12.45 -0.77 -2.10
N LEU A 40 -11.17 -0.40 -2.16
CA LEU A 40 -10.25 -0.87 -3.20
C LEU A 40 -10.00 -2.38 -3.08
N ASN A 41 -9.77 -2.87 -1.85
CA ASN A 41 -9.59 -4.30 -1.61
C ASN A 41 -10.83 -5.10 -2.03
N ARG A 42 -12.03 -4.61 -1.69
CA ARG A 42 -13.29 -5.26 -2.08
C ARG A 42 -13.47 -5.33 -3.59
N VAL A 43 -13.28 -4.23 -4.33
CA VAL A 43 -13.44 -4.26 -5.80
C VAL A 43 -12.39 -5.12 -6.50
N ARG A 44 -11.18 -5.24 -5.92
CA ARG A 44 -10.13 -6.16 -6.40
C ARG A 44 -10.51 -7.61 -6.20
N LEU A 45 -10.96 -7.97 -5.01
CA LEU A 45 -11.42 -9.32 -4.67
C LEU A 45 -12.65 -9.74 -5.50
N GLU A 46 -13.55 -8.81 -5.77
CA GLU A 46 -14.74 -9.02 -6.62
C GLU A 46 -14.41 -9.05 -8.12
N GLY A 47 -13.15 -8.83 -8.52
CA GLY A 47 -12.73 -8.83 -9.91
C GLY A 47 -13.19 -7.61 -10.72
N ARG A 48 -13.76 -6.59 -10.09
CA ARG A 48 -14.36 -5.43 -10.77
C ARG A 48 -13.34 -4.36 -11.18
N ALA A 49 -12.19 -4.29 -10.51
CA ALA A 49 -11.09 -3.41 -10.86
C ALA A 49 -9.75 -3.95 -10.34
N PHE A 50 -8.66 -3.73 -11.08
CA PHE A 50 -7.29 -4.09 -10.67
C PHE A 50 -7.10 -5.57 -10.23
N SER A 51 -7.88 -6.49 -10.77
CA SER A 51 -7.85 -7.92 -10.39
C SER A 51 -6.55 -8.63 -10.78
N GLU A 52 -5.88 -8.16 -11.83
CA GLU A 52 -4.57 -8.66 -12.27
C GLU A 52 -3.40 -7.96 -11.57
N PHE A 53 -3.67 -7.07 -10.60
CA PHE A 53 -2.66 -6.32 -9.88
C PHE A 53 -2.50 -6.82 -8.45
N THR A 54 -1.25 -6.92 -8.02
CA THR A 54 -0.83 -7.23 -6.66
C THR A 54 -0.62 -5.95 -5.86
N GLU A 55 -0.92 -6.02 -4.57
CA GLU A 55 -0.62 -4.99 -3.59
C GLU A 55 -0.27 -5.69 -2.28
N THR A 56 0.86 -5.33 -1.68
CA THR A 56 1.15 -5.75 -0.30
C THR A 56 0.23 -5.00 0.64
N ALA A 57 -0.41 -5.70 1.59
CA ALA A 57 -1.32 -5.07 2.54
C ALA A 57 -0.61 -3.92 3.30
N PRO A 58 -1.16 -2.69 3.32
CA PRO A 58 -0.59 -1.59 4.08
C PRO A 58 -0.40 -1.95 5.56
N THR A 59 0.79 -1.70 6.09
CA THR A 59 1.14 -1.89 7.52
C THR A 59 1.28 -0.56 8.27
N PHE A 60 0.95 0.54 7.59
CA PHE A 60 0.91 1.91 8.10
C PHE A 60 -0.55 2.37 8.31
N ALA A 61 -0.75 3.49 9.00
CA ALA A 61 -2.08 4.03 9.28
C ALA A 61 -2.72 4.66 8.02
N PRO A 62 -4.04 4.88 7.97
CA PRO A 62 -4.69 5.61 6.88
C PRO A 62 -3.97 6.92 6.51
N THR A 63 -3.86 7.22 5.23
CA THR A 63 -3.03 8.35 4.76
C THR A 63 -3.81 9.63 4.55
N TYR A 64 -5.12 9.57 4.77
CA TYR A 64 -6.09 10.65 4.59
C TYR A 64 -7.24 10.45 5.60
N LYS A 65 -7.96 11.47 6.09
CA LYS A 65 -7.80 12.91 5.91
C LYS A 65 -7.27 13.54 7.18
N PHE A 66 -6.21 14.34 7.08
CA PHE A 66 -5.63 15.06 8.22
C PHE A 66 -6.00 16.54 8.22
N PHE A 67 -5.97 17.18 9.40
CA PHE A 67 -5.85 18.63 9.43
C PHE A 67 -4.44 19.03 8.94
N VAL A 68 -4.38 19.97 8.00
CA VAL A 68 -3.11 20.47 7.46
C VAL A 68 -2.22 21.00 8.58
N ASN A 69 -0.92 20.69 8.50
CA ASN A 69 0.13 20.98 9.48
C ASN A 69 0.01 20.18 10.80
N THR A 70 -0.81 19.13 10.86
CA THR A 70 -0.97 18.28 12.05
C THR A 70 -0.81 16.78 11.71
N ASP A 71 -0.86 15.95 12.75
CA ASP A 71 -1.02 14.49 12.63
C ASP A 71 -2.42 14.03 13.09
N ASP A 72 -3.33 14.98 13.28
CA ASP A 72 -4.70 14.70 13.72
C ASP A 72 -5.61 14.48 12.51
N TYR A 73 -6.35 13.39 12.53
CA TYR A 73 -7.36 13.11 11.51
C TYR A 73 -8.57 14.03 11.66
N ASP A 74 -9.08 14.52 10.53
CA ASP A 74 -10.33 15.27 10.45
C ASP A 74 -11.52 14.33 10.27
N TYR A 75 -11.89 13.64 11.35
CA TYR A 75 -13.03 12.71 11.38
C TYR A 75 -14.38 13.38 11.07
N LYS A 76 -14.46 14.73 11.14
CA LYS A 76 -15.71 15.48 10.92
C LYS A 76 -16.01 15.64 9.44
N SER A 77 -15.00 15.99 8.63
CA SER A 77 -15.21 16.20 7.19
C SER A 77 -15.15 14.91 6.39
N ARG A 78 -14.26 13.97 6.76
CA ARG A 78 -14.14 12.68 6.08
C ARG A 78 -13.54 11.60 6.98
N LYS A 79 -14.07 10.39 6.88
CA LYS A 79 -13.53 9.22 7.58
C LYS A 79 -12.10 8.91 7.10
N PRO A 80 -11.16 8.59 8.01
CA PRO A 80 -9.83 8.17 7.63
C PRO A 80 -9.83 6.96 6.68
N ALA A 81 -9.01 7.00 5.62
CA ALA A 81 -8.95 5.99 4.58
C ALA A 81 -7.55 5.85 3.95
N PHE A 82 -7.31 4.70 3.32
CA PHE A 82 -6.10 4.39 2.56
C PHE A 82 -6.27 4.85 1.10
N THR A 83 -6.20 6.16 0.86
CA THR A 83 -6.42 6.74 -0.48
C THR A 83 -5.19 6.68 -1.37
N ASP A 84 -3.99 6.54 -0.78
CA ASP A 84 -2.71 6.63 -1.47
C ASP A 84 -2.08 5.24 -1.59
N ARG A 85 -2.17 4.63 -2.79
CA ARG A 85 -1.95 3.19 -3.01
C ARG A 85 -0.96 2.93 -4.13
N ILE A 86 -0.15 1.89 -3.99
CA ILE A 86 0.81 1.48 -5.03
C ILE A 86 0.60 0.00 -5.33
N LEU A 87 0.07 -0.26 -6.52
CA LEU A 87 -0.20 -1.60 -7.02
C LEU A 87 0.75 -1.91 -8.18
N TYR A 88 1.07 -3.18 -8.36
CA TYR A 88 1.95 -3.62 -9.44
C TYR A 88 1.40 -4.89 -10.09
N ARG A 89 1.68 -5.06 -11.38
CA ARG A 89 1.48 -6.31 -12.11
C ARG A 89 2.83 -6.80 -12.61
N PHE A 90 3.08 -8.09 -12.46
CA PHE A 90 4.35 -8.69 -12.81
C PHE A 90 4.14 -10.03 -13.52
N THR A 91 4.89 -10.26 -14.59
CA THR A 91 4.90 -11.51 -15.34
C THR A 91 6.32 -12.05 -15.37
N ALA A 92 6.57 -13.11 -14.60
CA ALA A 92 7.92 -13.66 -14.45
C ALA A 92 8.50 -14.13 -15.79
N ASN A 93 7.70 -14.79 -16.63
CA ASN A 93 8.13 -15.34 -17.92
C ASN A 93 7.66 -14.47 -19.09
N ALA A 94 7.81 -13.14 -18.98
CA ALA A 94 7.39 -12.21 -20.04
C ALA A 94 8.23 -12.33 -21.33
N TYR A 95 9.41 -12.96 -21.26
CA TYR A 95 10.33 -13.10 -22.39
C TYR A 95 10.79 -14.56 -22.53
N GLU A 96 10.99 -15.01 -23.76
CA GLU A 96 11.55 -16.33 -24.03
C GLU A 96 12.95 -16.48 -23.43
N ASN A 97 13.22 -17.65 -22.83
CA ASN A 97 14.51 -17.99 -22.23
C ASN A 97 14.96 -17.03 -21.11
N THR A 98 14.02 -16.33 -20.44
CA THR A 98 14.33 -15.44 -19.32
C THR A 98 13.20 -15.39 -18.33
N THR A 99 13.51 -15.67 -17.07
CA THR A 99 12.62 -15.46 -15.93
C THR A 99 13.05 -14.22 -15.18
N LEU A 100 12.19 -13.20 -15.17
CA LEU A 100 12.32 -12.01 -14.34
C LEU A 100 12.02 -12.39 -12.89
N ASP A 101 12.55 -11.61 -11.96
CA ASP A 101 12.20 -11.71 -10.53
C ASP A 101 11.94 -10.32 -9.95
N LEU A 102 10.83 -10.18 -9.21
CA LEU A 102 10.40 -8.92 -8.61
C LEU A 102 10.12 -9.11 -7.13
N GLN A 103 10.86 -8.39 -6.30
CA GLN A 103 10.69 -8.35 -4.86
C GLN A 103 10.31 -6.94 -4.41
N GLN A 104 9.21 -6.82 -3.66
CA GLN A 104 8.90 -5.57 -2.95
C GLN A 104 9.68 -5.53 -1.64
N LEU A 105 10.58 -4.54 -1.50
CA LEU A 105 11.44 -4.36 -0.34
C LEU A 105 10.80 -3.49 0.74
N ASN A 106 9.96 -2.54 0.34
CA ASN A 106 9.30 -1.63 1.28
C ASN A 106 7.94 -1.18 0.74
N TYR A 107 7.01 -0.89 1.66
CA TYR A 107 5.75 -0.20 1.39
C TYR A 107 5.35 0.60 2.65
N THR A 108 5.50 1.92 2.62
CA THR A 108 5.39 2.74 3.83
C THR A 108 4.79 4.13 3.56
N SER A 109 4.20 4.71 4.60
CA SER A 109 3.79 6.12 4.65
C SER A 109 4.85 6.99 5.32
N HIS A 110 4.83 8.29 5.03
CA HIS A 110 5.78 9.27 5.57
C HIS A 110 5.06 10.34 6.41
N PRO A 111 4.69 10.05 7.67
CA PRO A 111 3.91 10.94 8.51
C PRO A 111 4.63 12.25 8.88
N GLN A 112 5.95 12.32 8.73
CA GLN A 112 6.74 13.52 9.00
C GLN A 112 6.38 14.70 8.07
N TYR A 113 5.77 14.45 6.91
CA TYR A 113 5.28 15.49 6.01
C TYR A 113 3.82 15.83 6.36
N LYS A 114 3.56 17.11 6.64
CA LYS A 114 2.28 17.58 7.20
C LYS A 114 1.65 18.72 6.39
N GLN A 115 2.30 19.14 5.30
CA GLN A 115 1.89 20.27 4.47
C GLN A 115 0.61 19.99 3.66
N SER A 116 0.20 18.73 3.56
CA SER A 116 -1.04 18.28 2.93
C SER A 116 -1.92 17.56 3.96
N ASP A 117 -3.21 17.46 3.67
CA ASP A 117 -4.15 16.58 4.34
C ASP A 117 -3.96 15.09 3.97
N HIS A 118 -3.01 14.79 3.10
CA HIS A 118 -2.49 13.46 2.79
C HIS A 118 -1.07 13.26 3.33
N LYS A 119 -0.74 12.02 3.72
CA LYS A 119 0.63 11.59 4.03
C LYS A 119 1.22 10.85 2.83
N PRO A 120 2.41 11.23 2.33
CA PRO A 120 3.03 10.57 1.18
C PRO A 120 3.23 9.07 1.42
N VAL A 121 3.13 8.29 0.34
CA VAL A 121 3.34 6.83 0.36
C VAL A 121 4.43 6.48 -0.64
N SER A 122 5.32 5.55 -0.27
CA SER A 122 6.32 5.01 -1.17
C SER A 122 6.38 3.48 -1.12
N ALA A 123 6.78 2.89 -2.24
CA ALA A 123 7.11 1.48 -2.35
C ALA A 123 8.47 1.33 -3.03
N LEU A 124 9.30 0.43 -2.52
CA LEU A 124 10.61 0.11 -3.10
C LEU A 124 10.57 -1.30 -3.66
N PHE A 125 11.03 -1.46 -4.88
CA PHE A 125 11.08 -2.75 -5.57
C PHE A 125 12.51 -3.06 -6.02
N HIS A 126 12.91 -4.32 -5.88
CA HIS A 126 14.08 -4.89 -6.53
C HIS A 126 13.60 -5.73 -7.71
N LEU A 127 14.02 -5.35 -8.92
CA LEU A 127 13.69 -6.07 -10.15
C LEU A 127 14.97 -6.65 -10.75
N LYS A 128 15.08 -7.98 -10.75
CA LYS A 128 16.13 -8.69 -11.48
C LYS A 128 15.74 -8.80 -12.94
N THR A 129 16.53 -8.18 -13.79
CA THR A 129 16.34 -8.18 -15.25
C THR A 129 17.41 -9.01 -15.95
N ARG A 130 17.21 -9.29 -17.23
CA ARG A 130 18.24 -9.89 -18.08
C ARG A 130 19.29 -8.85 -18.44
N GLN A 131 20.56 -9.21 -18.31
CA GLN A 131 21.66 -8.47 -18.92
C GLN A 131 21.53 -8.55 -20.45
N LEU A 132 21.26 -7.43 -21.11
CA LEU A 132 21.39 -7.34 -22.56
C LEU A 132 22.87 -7.35 -22.92
N VAL A 133 23.35 -8.40 -23.60
CA VAL A 133 24.66 -8.38 -24.23
C VAL A 133 24.51 -7.62 -25.55
N LEU A 134 25.01 -6.39 -25.60
CA LEU A 134 25.14 -5.65 -26.86
C LEU A 134 26.16 -6.41 -27.72
N GLN A 135 25.68 -7.13 -28.74
CA GLN A 135 26.60 -7.68 -29.73
C GLN A 135 27.21 -6.52 -30.52
N SER A 136 28.54 -6.45 -30.53
CA SER A 136 29.22 -5.49 -31.38
C SER A 136 28.89 -5.83 -32.84
N ILE A 137 28.30 -4.87 -33.54
CA ILE A 137 28.14 -4.97 -34.99
C ILE A 137 29.55 -4.98 -35.57
N ARG A 138 30.05 -6.15 -35.96
CA ARG A 138 31.26 -6.24 -36.77
C ARG A 138 30.93 -5.61 -38.13
N LYS A 139 31.40 -4.38 -38.35
CA LYS A 139 31.42 -3.79 -39.69
C LYS A 139 32.29 -4.69 -40.58
N LYS A 140 31.72 -5.17 -41.68
CA LYS A 140 32.47 -5.77 -42.79
C LYS A 140 33.25 -4.69 -43.52
#